data_AF-A0A9D4GNX3-F1
#
_entry.id   AF-A0A9D4GNX3-F1
#
_cell.length_a   1.000
_cell.length_b   1.000
_cell.length_c   1.000
_cell.angle_alpha   90.00
_cell.angle_beta   90.00
_cell.angle_gamma   90.00
#
_symmetry.space_group_name_H-M   'P 1'
#
loop_
_entity.id
_entity.type
_entity.pdbx_description
1 polymer ?
#
loop_
_entity_poly.entity_id
_entity_poly.type
_entity_poly.pdbx_seq_one_letter_code
_entity_poly.pdbx_strand_id
1 'polypeptide(L)'
;MAASSQSSVDQGSNEVKDYICNACEDQNTVGTTADFYCKQCERFYCGNCIHLHGKLFAKHNSIGRVDIDKWPVSKKVVDFLQTCDVHKEHKIDQFCNLHKQLCCPQCVSDQHRYVLFSCLVIITI
;
A
#
# COMPACT_ATOMS: atom_id res chain seq x y z
N MET A 1 -48.16 31.23 2.99
CA MET A 1 -48.06 30.28 1.86
C MET A 1 -46.66 29.71 1.89
N ALA A 2 -46.55 28.41 2.17
CA ALA A 2 -45.32 27.67 2.36
C ALA A 2 -44.89 27.03 1.03
N ALA A 3 -43.59 27.01 0.75
CA ALA A 3 -42.93 26.00 -0.08
C ALA A 3 -41.41 26.14 0.10
N SER A 4 -40.89 25.57 1.19
CA SER A 4 -39.46 25.30 1.34
C SER A 4 -39.19 23.94 0.71
N SER A 5 -38.63 23.95 -0.50
CA SER A 5 -38.21 22.73 -1.19
C SER A 5 -36.97 22.16 -0.50
N GLN A 6 -37.14 21.08 0.25
CA GLN A 6 -36.04 20.27 0.75
C GLN A 6 -35.57 19.35 -0.37
N SER A 7 -34.39 19.63 -0.92
CA SER A 7 -33.65 18.71 -1.78
C SER A 7 -32.81 17.81 -0.87
N SER A 8 -33.26 16.57 -0.65
CA SER A 8 -32.47 15.51 -0.04
C SER A 8 -31.30 15.17 -0.96
N VAL A 9 -30.11 15.69 -0.65
CA VAL A 9 -28.88 15.24 -1.26
C VAL A 9 -28.47 13.93 -0.60
N ASP A 10 -28.69 12.85 -1.34
CA ASP A 10 -28.20 11.52 -1.07
C ASP A 10 -26.68 11.58 -0.86
N GLN A 11 -26.24 11.50 0.39
CA GLN A 11 -24.84 11.25 0.74
C GLN A 11 -24.53 9.78 0.47
N GLY A 12 -24.44 9.42 -0.80
CA GLY A 12 -23.66 8.28 -1.24
C GLY A 12 -22.20 8.60 -0.93
N SER A 13 -21.72 8.15 0.22
CA SER A 13 -20.29 8.17 0.58
C SER A 13 -19.52 7.36 -0.45
N ASN A 14 -19.16 8.00 -1.55
CA ASN A 14 -18.15 7.51 -2.45
C ASN A 14 -16.85 7.59 -1.67
N GLU A 15 -16.40 6.47 -1.12
CA GLU A 15 -15.11 6.37 -0.44
C GLU A 15 -14.01 6.59 -1.47
N VAL A 16 -13.73 7.86 -1.75
CA VAL A 16 -12.67 8.28 -2.65
C VAL A 16 -11.36 7.87 -1.99
N LYS A 17 -10.83 6.71 -2.35
CA LYS A 17 -9.49 6.30 -1.98
C LYS A 17 -8.52 7.23 -2.69
N ASP A 18 -7.86 8.10 -1.92
CA ASP A 18 -6.81 8.96 -2.41
C ASP A 18 -5.52 8.16 -2.56
N TYR A 19 -5.30 7.61 -3.76
CA TYR A 19 -4.04 6.96 -4.12
C TYR A 19 -2.97 8.02 -4.37
N ILE A 20 -1.71 7.74 -4.02
CA ILE A 20 -0.59 8.66 -4.19
C ILE A 20 0.23 8.30 -5.42
N CYS A 21 0.69 9.31 -6.17
CA CYS A 21 1.57 9.12 -7.30
C CYS A 21 2.97 8.67 -6.84
N ASN A 22 3.37 7.45 -7.20
CA ASN A 22 4.67 6.90 -6.82
C ASN A 22 5.85 7.67 -7.44
N ALA A 23 5.70 8.19 -8.65
CA ALA A 23 6.78 8.97 -9.29
C ALA A 23 7.00 10.34 -8.62
N CYS A 24 5.94 10.94 -8.08
CA CYS A 24 6.04 12.18 -7.30
C CYS A 24 6.62 11.91 -5.91
N GLU A 25 6.20 10.82 -5.27
CA GLU A 25 6.77 10.33 -4.02
C GLU A 25 8.27 10.06 -4.13
N ASP A 26 8.71 9.36 -5.19
CA ASP A 26 10.13 9.11 -5.49
C ASP A 26 10.95 10.41 -5.65
N GLN A 27 10.30 11.51 -6.05
CA GLN A 27 10.89 12.85 -6.21
C GLN A 27 10.67 13.76 -5.00
N ASN A 28 10.27 13.19 -3.85
CA ASN A 28 9.99 13.91 -2.61
C ASN A 28 8.86 14.95 -2.72
N THR A 29 7.99 14.81 -3.73
CA THR A 29 6.78 15.63 -3.92
C THR A 29 5.59 14.88 -3.33
N VAL A 30 5.45 15.00 -2.01
CA VAL A 30 4.45 14.27 -1.22
C VAL A 30 3.04 14.85 -1.43
N GLY A 31 2.02 13.99 -1.37
CA GLY A 31 0.61 14.41 -1.41
C GLY A 31 0.03 14.63 -2.81
N THR A 32 0.76 14.30 -3.88
CA THR A 32 0.18 14.32 -5.23
C THR A 32 -0.70 13.10 -5.45
N THR A 33 -2.00 13.30 -5.66
CA THR A 33 -2.95 12.23 -5.93
C THR A 33 -2.71 11.60 -7.30
N ALA A 34 -2.88 10.29 -7.38
CA ALA A 34 -2.82 9.53 -8.61
C ALA A 34 -4.22 9.40 -9.23
N ASP A 35 -4.29 9.60 -10.54
CA ASP A 35 -5.49 9.42 -11.35
C ASP A 35 -5.39 8.22 -12.29
N PHE A 36 -4.21 7.59 -12.35
CA PHE A 36 -3.91 6.49 -13.25
C PHE A 36 -3.11 5.40 -12.55
N TYR A 37 -3.34 4.15 -12.93
CA TYR A 37 -2.57 3.00 -12.50
C TYR A 37 -2.01 2.26 -13.71
N CYS A 38 -0.71 1.96 -13.71
CA CYS A 38 -0.08 1.18 -14.78
C CYS A 38 0.01 -0.29 -14.37
N LYS A 39 -0.58 -1.20 -15.18
CA LYS A 39 -0.56 -2.65 -14.90
C LYS A 39 0.84 -3.25 -14.96
N GLN A 40 1.67 -2.78 -15.89
CA GLN A 40 3.00 -3.34 -16.12
C GLN A 40 4.02 -2.88 -15.07
N CYS A 41 3.85 -1.67 -14.55
CA CYS A 41 4.72 -1.12 -13.51
C CYS A 41 4.18 -1.36 -12.10
N GLU A 42 2.93 -1.82 -11.98
CA GLU A 42 2.21 -1.98 -10.73
C GLU A 42 2.28 -0.72 -9.85
N ARG A 43 2.20 0.45 -10.49
CA ARG A 43 2.44 1.77 -9.89
C ARG A 43 1.33 2.76 -10.24
N PHE A 44 1.10 3.69 -9.31
CA PHE A 44 0.13 4.76 -9.41
C PHE A 44 0.80 6.06 -9.89
N TYR A 45 0.11 6.79 -10.76
CA TYR A 45 0.61 8.00 -11.42
C TYR A 45 -0.45 9.10 -11.46
N CYS A 46 -0.01 10.34 -11.28
CA CYS A 46 -0.82 11.52 -11.59
C CYS A 46 -0.86 11.79 -13.10
N GLY A 47 -1.72 12.72 -13.54
CA GLY A 47 -1.87 13.07 -14.96
C GLY A 47 -0.56 13.49 -15.66
N ASN A 48 0.34 14.18 -14.97
CA ASN A 48 1.63 14.59 -15.56
C ASN A 48 2.59 13.39 -15.71
N CYS A 49 2.71 12.58 -14.66
CA CYS A 49 3.60 11.44 -14.65
C CYS A 49 3.15 10.36 -15.63
N ILE A 50 1.84 10.12 -15.79
CA ILE A 50 1.36 9.13 -16.76
C ILE A 50 1.61 9.57 -18.20
N HIS A 51 1.57 10.87 -18.49
CA HIS A 51 1.85 11.40 -19.82
C HIS A 51 3.32 11.19 -20.21
N LEU A 52 4.24 11.47 -19.27
CA LEU A 52 5.66 11.17 -19.46
C LEU A 52 5.92 9.66 -19.54
N HIS A 53 5.24 8.88 -18.70
CA HIS A 53 5.32 7.43 -18.70
C HIS A 53 4.91 6.84 -20.05
N GLY A 54 3.78 7.27 -20.61
CA GLY A 54 3.29 6.80 -21.91
C GLY A 54 4.23 7.13 -23.08
N LYS A 55 4.96 8.25 -23.02
CA LYS A 55 5.99 8.59 -24.02
C LYS A 55 7.19 7.63 -23.98
N LEU A 56 7.60 7.21 -22.78
CA LEU A 56 8.73 6.30 -22.59
C LEU A 56 8.34 4.83 -22.78
N PHE A 57 7.12 4.48 -22.38
CA PHE A 57 6.61 3.12 -22.30
C PHE A 57 5.28 2.99 -23.05
N ALA A 58 5.30 3.23 -24.37
CA ALA A 58 4.09 3.21 -25.21
C ALA A 58 3.31 1.88 -25.22
N LYS A 59 3.93 0.78 -24.78
CA LYS A 59 3.29 -0.54 -24.67
C LYS A 59 2.62 -0.78 -23.31
N HIS A 60 2.80 0.11 -22.35
CA HIS A 60 2.19 -0.04 -21.04
C HIS A 60 0.73 0.41 -21.08
N ASN A 61 -0.13 -0.37 -20.44
CA ASN A 61 -1.54 -0.11 -20.35
C ASN A 61 -1.86 0.54 -18.99
N SER A 62 -2.35 1.78 -19.06
CA SER A 62 -2.78 2.54 -17.91
C SER A 62 -4.30 2.48 -17.75
N ILE A 63 -4.74 2.27 -16.52
CA ILE A 63 -6.14 2.29 -16.11
C ILE A 63 -6.39 3.65 -15.48
N GLY A 64 -7.38 4.39 -15.98
CA GLY A 64 -7.79 5.65 -15.36
C GLY A 64 -8.64 5.45 -14.11
N ARG A 65 -8.87 6.55 -13.38
CA ARG A 65 -9.71 6.59 -12.19
C ARG A 65 -11.18 6.21 -12.43
N VAL A 66 -11.64 6.26 -13.68
CA VAL A 66 -12.99 5.79 -14.07
C VAL A 66 -13.14 4.27 -13.86
N ASP A 67 -12.04 3.54 -13.91
CA ASP A 67 -11.98 2.08 -13.74
C ASP A 67 -11.23 1.73 -12.43
N ILE A 68 -11.44 2.52 -11.37
CA ILE A 68 -10.72 2.37 -10.09
C ILE A 68 -10.92 1.00 -9.44
N ASP A 69 -12.06 0.33 -9.68
CA ASP A 69 -12.33 -1.04 -9.23
C ASP A 69 -11.36 -2.07 -9.80
N LYS A 70 -10.76 -1.77 -10.96
CA LYS A 70 -9.76 -2.63 -11.62
C LYS A 70 -8.34 -2.35 -11.14
N TRP A 71 -8.15 -1.29 -10.36
CA TRP A 71 -6.86 -1.06 -9.74
C TRP A 71 -6.65 -2.18 -8.74
N PRO A 72 -5.43 -2.72 -8.60
CA PRO A 72 -5.14 -3.58 -7.48
C PRO A 72 -5.28 -2.70 -6.24
N VAL A 73 -6.47 -2.70 -5.67
CA VAL A 73 -6.73 -2.37 -4.27
C VAL A 73 -6.18 -3.54 -3.47
N SER A 74 -4.92 -3.88 -3.72
CA SER A 74 -4.14 -4.67 -2.80
C SER A 74 -4.13 -3.79 -1.57
N LYS A 75 -5.01 -4.15 -0.63
CA LYS A 75 -4.65 -4.13 0.77
C LYS A 75 -3.25 -4.75 0.81
N LYS A 76 -2.21 -3.93 0.65
CA LYS A 76 -0.98 -4.11 1.40
C LYS A 76 -1.29 -3.68 2.84
N VAL A 77 -2.41 -4.17 3.41
CA VAL A 77 -2.29 -4.80 4.71
C VAL A 77 -1.40 -5.97 4.36
N VAL A 78 -0.10 -5.75 4.48
CA VAL A 78 0.79 -6.88 4.38
C VAL A 78 0.26 -7.85 5.41
N ASP A 79 -0.12 -9.04 4.95
CA ASP A 79 -0.59 -10.12 5.79
C ASP A 79 0.59 -10.65 6.64
N PHE A 80 1.42 -9.75 7.18
CA PHE A 80 2.44 -10.02 8.20
C PHE A 80 1.82 -10.46 9.52
N LEU A 81 0.50 -10.65 9.58
CA LEU A 81 -0.12 -11.49 10.59
C LEU A 81 0.08 -12.98 10.32
N GLN A 82 1.10 -13.37 9.56
CA GLN A 82 1.60 -14.75 9.61
C GLN A 82 1.95 -15.05 11.06
N THR A 83 1.15 -15.90 11.69
CA THR A 83 1.48 -16.55 12.95
C THR A 83 2.71 -17.40 12.74
N CYS A 84 3.63 -17.38 13.69
CA CYS A 84 4.83 -18.19 13.61
C CYS A 84 4.47 -19.68 13.52
N ASP A 85 5.09 -20.41 12.59
CA ASP A 85 4.86 -21.85 12.41
C ASP A 85 5.14 -22.67 13.68
N VAL A 86 6.10 -22.21 14.49
CA VAL A 86 6.47 -22.82 15.77
C VAL A 86 5.60 -22.28 16.92
N HIS A 87 5.39 -20.96 16.94
CA HIS A 87 4.65 -20.27 18.00
C HIS A 87 3.35 -19.71 17.44
N LYS A 88 2.36 -20.59 17.23
CA LYS A 88 1.09 -20.26 16.56
C LYS A 88 0.29 -19.15 17.22
N GLU A 89 0.56 -18.85 18.50
CA GLU A 89 -0.08 -17.77 19.26
C GLU A 89 0.59 -16.40 19.03
N HIS A 90 1.78 -16.38 18.44
CA HIS A 90 2.57 -15.17 18.23
C HIS A 90 2.66 -14.81 16.75
N LYS A 91 2.45 -13.53 16.48
CA LYS A 91 2.61 -12.93 15.15
C LYS A 91 4.08 -12.68 14.87
N ILE A 92 4.46 -12.79 13.61
CA ILE A 92 5.79 -12.45 13.14
C ILE A 92 5.86 -10.92 12.98
N ASP A 93 6.68 -10.26 13.79
CA ASP A 93 6.93 -8.81 13.70
C ASP A 93 8.41 -8.44 13.48
N GLN A 94 9.30 -9.43 13.43
CA GLN A 94 10.75 -9.21 13.38
C GLN A 94 11.40 -9.97 12.22
N PHE A 95 12.47 -9.41 11.67
CA PHE A 95 13.29 -10.09 10.66
C PHE A 95 14.71 -10.30 11.20
N CYS A 96 15.17 -11.55 11.23
CA CYS A 96 16.52 -11.88 11.63
C CYS A 96 17.47 -11.77 10.43
N ASN A 97 18.40 -10.82 10.46
CA ASN A 97 19.32 -10.60 9.33
C ASN A 97 20.35 -11.71 9.13
N LEU A 98 20.68 -12.47 10.18
CA LEU A 98 21.66 -13.57 10.10
C LEU A 98 21.06 -14.82 9.47
N HIS A 99 19.83 -15.16 9.87
CA HIS A 99 19.13 -16.34 9.38
C HIS A 99 18.27 -16.03 8.15
N LYS A 100 18.19 -14.75 7.75
CA LYS A 100 17.36 -14.25 6.65
C LYS A 100 15.92 -14.75 6.74
N GLN A 101 15.39 -14.81 7.95
CA GLN A 101 14.08 -15.38 8.24
C GLN A 101 13.23 -14.43 9.09
N LEU A 102 11.92 -14.59 8.92
CA LEU A 102 10.89 -13.90 9.67
C LEU A 102 10.69 -14.59 11.03
N CYS A 103 10.69 -13.82 12.11
CA CYS A 103 10.63 -14.31 13.48
C CYS A 103 9.54 -13.60 14.29
N CYS A 104 8.94 -14.32 15.22
CA CYS A 104 8.13 -13.76 16.28
C CYS A 104 8.98 -13.47 17.53
N PRO A 105 8.48 -12.73 18.53
CA PRO A 105 9.28 -12.33 19.69
C PRO A 105 9.69 -13.52 20.56
N GLN A 106 8.92 -14.62 20.51
CA GLN A 106 9.27 -15.87 21.19
C GLN A 106 10.41 -16.61 20.49
N CYS A 107 10.41 -16.69 19.15
CA CYS A 107 11.55 -17.20 18.39
C CYS A 107 12.82 -16.41 18.69
N VAL A 108 12.68 -15.11 18.91
CA VAL A 108 13.83 -14.28 19.24
C VAL A 108 14.41 -14.59 20.63
N SER A 109 13.55 -14.90 21.59
CA SER A 109 13.94 -15.25 22.96
C SER A 109 14.54 -16.65 23.07
N ASP A 110 14.02 -17.62 22.32
CA ASP A 110 14.46 -19.02 22.35
C ASP A 110 15.65 -19.31 21.43
N GLN A 111 15.62 -18.83 20.18
CA GLN A 111 16.59 -19.22 19.14
C GLN A 111 17.52 -18.08 18.70
N HIS A 112 17.16 -16.81 18.96
CA HIS A 112 17.96 -15.66 18.52
C HIS A 112 18.53 -14.82 19.68
N ARG A 113 18.62 -15.41 20.88
CA ARG A 113 19.06 -14.74 22.12
C ARG A 113 20.44 -14.08 22.04
N TYR A 114 21.33 -14.60 21.19
CA TYR A 114 22.68 -14.06 20.96
C TYR A 114 22.78 -13.09 19.77
N VAL A 115 21.70 -12.94 19.00
CA VAL A 115 21.69 -12.17 17.75
C VAL A 115 20.62 -11.08 17.73
N LEU A 116 20.18 -10.67 18.93
CA LEU A 116 19.22 -9.60 19.17
C LEU A 116 19.59 -8.31 18.43
N PHE A 117 20.89 -7.98 18.36
CA PHE A 117 21.38 -6.80 17.63
C PHE A 117 21.19 -6.86 16.10
N SER A 118 20.98 -8.05 15.55
CA SER A 118 20.79 -8.26 14.11
C SER A 118 19.32 -8.51 13.72
N CYS A 119 18.40 -8.49 14.68
CA CYS A 119 16.97 -8.58 14.41
C CYS A 119 16.40 -7.18 14.29
N LEU A 120 15.96 -6.81 13.09
CA LEU A 120 15.31 -5.53 12.86
C LEU A 120 13.81 -5.70 13.10
N VAL A 121 13.25 -4.82 13.94
CA VAL A 121 11.80 -4.69 14.09
C VAL A 121 11.26 -4.15 12.77
N ILE A 122 10.27 -4.83 12.22
CA ILE A 122 9.59 -4.37 11.02
C ILE A 122 8.63 -3.26 11.48
N ILE A 123 9.12 -2.02 11.57
CA ILE A 123 8.28 -0.87 11.87
C ILE A 123 7.47 -0.57 10.61
N THR A 124 6.18 -0.86 10.65
CA THR A 124 5.21 -0.44 9.63
C THR A 124 4.94 1.06 9.77
N ILE A 125 5.28 1.85 8.73
CA ILE A 125 4.89 3.27 8.57
C ILE A 125 3.50 3.32 7.96
#